data_AF-A0A499V920-F1
#
_entry.id   AF-A0A499V920-F1
#
_cell.length_a   1.000
_cell.length_b   1.000
_cell.length_c   1.000
_cell.angle_alpha   90.00
_cell.angle_beta   90.00
_cell.angle_gamma   90.00
#
_symmetry.space_group_name_H-M   'P 1'
#
loop_
_entity.id
_entity.type
_entity.pdbx_description
1 polymer ?
#
loop_
_entity_poly.entity_id
_entity_poly.type
_entity_poly.pdbx_seq_one_letter_code
_entity_poly.pdbx_strand_id
1 'polypeptide(L)'
;MGPRGTVTTYCIVNIKAKNLDIEVPYVYAHIALDGADLALHGRIGGIPYDQVRMGLRVEPVWTDGGRHPDHYRPTGEPDADYETYKELL
;
A
#
# COMPACT_ATOMS: atom_id res chain seq x y z
N MET A 1 -8.87 -11.04 -8.37
CA MET A 1 -8.22 -9.91 -7.69
C MET A 1 -8.75 -9.88 -6.27
N GLY A 2 -7.88 -10.04 -5.27
CA GLY A 2 -8.26 -9.93 -3.85
C GLY A 2 -8.78 -8.52 -3.52
N PRO A 3 -9.36 -8.31 -2.33
CA PRO A 3 -10.07 -7.06 -2.03
C PRO A 3 -9.15 -5.83 -2.14
N ARG A 4 -9.74 -4.69 -2.52
CA ARG A 4 -9.09 -3.38 -2.47
C ARG A 4 -8.82 -2.98 -1.02
N GLY A 5 -8.04 -1.92 -0.83
CA GLY A 5 -7.79 -1.36 0.48
C GLY A 5 -7.43 0.12 0.46
N THR A 6 -7.28 0.69 1.65
CA THR A 6 -6.89 2.09 1.88
C THR A 6 -5.52 2.14 2.53
N VAL A 7 -4.63 3.00 2.03
CA VAL A 7 -3.41 3.39 2.76
C VAL A 7 -3.78 4.18 4.01
N THR A 8 -3.62 3.60 5.20
CA THR A 8 -3.97 4.29 6.46
C THR A 8 -2.80 5.12 6.98
N THR A 9 -1.58 4.62 6.87
CA THR A 9 -0.34 5.35 7.13
C THR A 9 0.79 4.80 6.28
N TYR A 10 1.89 5.53 6.13
CA TYR A 10 3.02 5.15 5.28
C TYR A 10 4.33 5.79 5.70
N CYS A 11 5.43 5.23 5.21
CA CYS A 11 6.75 5.84 5.27
C CYS A 11 7.45 5.75 3.92
N ILE A 12 8.33 6.72 3.66
CA ILE A 12 9.21 6.74 2.48
C ILE A 12 10.56 6.17 2.91
N VAL A 13 10.90 5.01 2.33
CA VAL A 13 12.15 4.31 2.60
C VAL A 13 13.22 4.81 1.64
N ASN A 14 14.25 5.46 2.19
CA ASN A 14 15.36 6.05 1.44
C ASN A 14 16.64 5.21 1.47
N ILE A 15 16.63 4.06 2.15
CA ILE A 15 17.79 3.20 2.34
C ILE A 15 17.49 1.82 1.73
N LYS A 16 18.39 1.34 0.88
CA LYS A 16 18.27 0.02 0.25
C LYS A 16 18.73 -1.05 1.22
N ALA A 17 17.83 -1.95 1.62
CA ALA A 17 18.19 -3.11 2.44
C ALA A 17 19.09 -4.07 1.65
N LYS A 18 19.96 -4.82 2.35
CA LYS A 18 20.87 -5.78 1.72
C LYS A 18 20.07 -6.83 0.94
N ASN A 19 20.42 -7.03 -0.34
CA ASN A 19 19.78 -7.95 -1.27
C ASN A 19 18.31 -7.63 -1.60
N LEU A 20 17.83 -6.42 -1.32
CA LEU A 20 16.52 -5.98 -1.77
C LEU A 20 16.64 -5.37 -3.17
N ASP A 21 16.01 -5.99 -4.16
CA ASP A 21 16.01 -5.50 -5.54
C ASP A 21 14.87 -4.49 -5.77
N ILE A 22 14.86 -3.42 -4.97
CA ILE A 22 13.91 -2.32 -5.06
C ILE A 22 14.71 -1.02 -5.08
N GLU A 23 14.38 -0.15 -6.03
CA GLU A 23 14.98 1.17 -6.14
C GLU A 23 14.46 2.11 -5.05
N VAL A 24 15.36 2.97 -4.54
CA VAL A 24 15.03 3.99 -3.53
C VAL A 24 14.86 5.36 -4.20
N PRO A 25 13.97 6.20 -3.67
CA PRO A 25 13.04 5.93 -2.57
C PRO A 25 11.83 5.08 -2.99
N TYR A 26 11.32 4.27 -2.08
CA TYR A 26 10.05 3.54 -2.23
C TYR A 26 9.15 3.74 -1.01
N VAL A 27 7.86 3.37 -1.13
CA VAL A 27 6.89 3.52 -0.04
C VAL A 27 6.49 2.17 0.54
N TYR A 28 6.46 2.13 1.87
CA TYR A 28 5.88 1.04 2.64
C TYR A 28 4.72 1.59 3.48
N ALA A 29 3.62 0.85 3.53
CA ALA A 29 2.36 1.35 4.06
C ALA A 29 1.62 0.32 4.93
N HIS A 30 0.81 0.83 5.84
CA HIS A 30 -0.34 0.11 6.39
C HIS A 30 -1.51 0.22 5.43
N ILE A 31 -2.13 -0.93 5.13
CA ILE A 31 -3.21 -1.06 4.15
C ILE A 31 -4.38 -1.77 4.84
N ALA A 32 -5.45 -1.02 5.10
CA ALA A 32 -6.71 -1.57 5.56
C ALA A 32 -7.47 -2.14 4.36
N LEU A 33 -7.59 -3.47 4.27
CA LEU A 33 -8.40 -4.10 3.24
C LEU A 33 -9.88 -3.85 3.50
N ASP A 34 -10.68 -3.74 2.45
CA ASP A 34 -12.12 -3.50 2.58
C ASP A 34 -12.78 -4.62 3.39
N GLY A 35 -13.40 -4.25 4.51
CA GLY A 35 -14.03 -5.17 5.46
C GLY A 35 -13.08 -5.86 6.44
N ALA A 36 -11.80 -5.46 6.49
CA ALA A 36 -10.86 -5.97 7.48
C ALA A 36 -10.79 -5.07 8.72
N ASP A 37 -10.71 -5.69 9.90
CA ASP A 37 -10.53 -5.01 11.18
C ASP A 37 -9.05 -4.76 11.53
N LEU A 38 -8.12 -5.20 10.67
CA LEU A 38 -6.68 -4.97 10.83
C LEU A 38 -6.05 -4.53 9.52
N ALA A 39 -5.11 -3.59 9.62
CA ALA A 39 -4.26 -3.19 8.51
C ALA A 39 -3.13 -4.20 8.30
N LEU A 40 -2.77 -4.41 7.03
CA LEU A 40 -1.62 -5.21 6.61
C LEU A 40 -0.47 -4.29 6.21
N HIS A 41 0.74 -4.81 6.30
CA HIS A 41 1.92 -4.11 5.79
C HIS A 41 2.16 -4.46 4.32
N GLY A 42 2.42 -3.46 3.49
CA GLY A 42 2.65 -3.68 2.05
C GLY A 42 3.44 -2.56 1.39
N ARG A 43 4.16 -2.91 0.31
CA ARG A 43 4.81 -1.94 -0.57
C ARG A 43 3.78 -1.27 -1.46
N ILE A 44 3.90 0.04 -1.67
CA ILE A 44 3.15 0.77 -2.69
C ILE A 44 4.01 0.91 -3.95
N GLY A 45 3.43 0.61 -5.10
CA GLY A 45 4.06 0.71 -6.42
C GLY A 45 3.11 1.25 -7.47
N GLY A 46 3.61 1.48 -8.69
CA GLY A 46 2.82 2.03 -9.80
C GLY A 46 2.47 3.52 -9.67
N ILE A 47 3.06 4.23 -8.71
CA ILE A 47 2.91 5.66 -8.48
C ILE A 47 4.24 6.23 -7.93
N PRO A 48 4.61 7.49 -8.25
CA PRO A 48 5.74 8.16 -7.61
C PRO A 48 5.59 8.19 -6.08
N TYR A 49 6.69 7.99 -5.37
CA TYR A 49 6.71 7.89 -3.90
C TYR A 49 6.15 9.14 -3.21
N ASP A 50 6.34 10.32 -3.82
CA ASP A 50 5.93 11.64 -3.33
C ASP A 50 4.45 11.95 -3.59
N GLN A 51 3.73 11.05 -4.26
CA GLN A 51 2.30 11.15 -4.51
C GLN A 51 1.48 10.17 -3.64
N VAL A 52 2.15 9.32 -2.86
CA VAL A 52 1.47 8.47 -1.87
C VAL A 52 0.99 9.34 -0.72
N ARG A 53 -0.23 9.08 -0.26
CA ARG A 53 -0.91 9.82 0.79
C ARG A 53 -1.86 8.90 1.53
N MET A 54 -2.20 9.27 2.76
CA MET A 54 -3.26 8.59 3.51
C MET A 54 -4.59 8.72 2.76
N GLY A 55 -5.43 7.69 2.83
CA GLY A 55 -6.70 7.61 2.09
C GLY A 55 -6.55 7.02 0.68
N LEU A 56 -5.34 6.91 0.12
CA LEU A 56 -5.13 6.39 -1.22
C LEU A 56 -5.71 4.97 -1.37
N ARG A 57 -6.58 4.80 -2.37
CA ARG A 57 -7.24 3.52 -2.69
C ARG A 57 -6.34 2.65 -3.56
N VAL A 58 -6.12 1.42 -3.11
CA VAL A 58 -5.15 0.50 -3.71
C VAL A 58 -5.70 -0.90 -3.91
N GLU A 59 -5.10 -1.63 -4.85
CA GLU A 59 -5.39 -3.04 -5.11
C GLU A 59 -4.10 -3.86 -5.17
N PRO A 60 -4.15 -5.15 -4.77
CA PRO A 60 -2.97 -6.00 -4.76
C PRO A 60 -2.56 -6.41 -6.18
N VAL A 61 -1.27 -6.29 -6.47
CA VAL A 61 -0.62 -6.86 -7.66
C VAL A 61 0.06 -8.15 -7.28
N TRP A 62 -0.30 -9.23 -7.99
CA TRP A 62 0.16 -10.59 -7.72
C TRP A 62 1.19 -11.01 -8.75
N THR A 63 2.21 -11.74 -8.30
CA THR A 63 3.13 -12.51 -9.15
C THR A 63 2.65 -13.96 -9.23
N ASP A 64 2.99 -14.64 -10.33
CA ASP A 64 2.61 -16.04 -10.50
C ASP A 64 3.26 -16.92 -9.40
N GLY A 65 2.45 -17.79 -8.79
CA GLY A 65 2.87 -18.60 -7.64
C GLY A 65 3.12 -17.83 -6.33
N GLY A 66 2.85 -16.52 -6.27
CA GLY A 66 3.05 -15.70 -5.08
C GLY A 66 2.06 -16.02 -3.95
N ARG A 67 2.58 -16.25 -2.72
CA ARG A 67 1.73 -16.47 -1.53
C ARG A 67 1.08 -15.19 -1.00
N HIS A 68 1.67 -14.05 -1.33
CA HIS A 68 1.20 -12.71 -0.96
C HIS A 68 1.39 -11.77 -2.15
N PRO A 69 0.70 -10.61 -2.17
CA PRO A 69 0.93 -9.58 -3.18
C PRO A 69 2.42 -9.17 -3.23
N ASP A 70 2.90 -8.85 -4.42
CA ASP A 70 4.23 -8.24 -4.60
C ASP A 70 4.22 -6.78 -4.12
N HIS A 71 3.17 -6.05 -4.52
CA HIS A 71 2.91 -4.68 -4.08
C HIS A 71 1.43 -4.36 -4.24
N TYR A 72 1.06 -3.18 -3.79
CA TYR A 72 -0.25 -2.58 -4.03
C TYR A 72 -0.09 -1.37 -4.93
N ARG A 73 -1.03 -1.16 -5.86
CA ARG A 73 -1.04 -0.03 -6.79
C ARG A 73 -2.32 0.79 -6.65
N PRO A 74 -2.32 2.09 -7.01
CA PRO A 74 -3.54 2.89 -7.01
C PRO A 74 -4.62 2.31 -7.91
N THR A 75 -5.88 2.37 -7.47
CA THR A 75 -7.02 1.97 -8.29
C THR A 75 -7.53 3.08 -9.20
N GLY A 76 -7.13 4.33 -8.93
CA GLY A 76 -7.65 5.53 -9.59
C GLY A 76 -8.94 6.07 -8.97
N GLU A 77 -9.48 5.41 -7.95
CA GLU A 77 -10.61 5.94 -7.16
C GLU A 77 -10.18 7.16 -6.33
N PRO A 78 -11.12 8.05 -5.97
CA PRO A 78 -10.87 9.10 -4.99
C PRO A 78 -10.38 8.51 -3.66
N ASP A 79 -9.65 9.31 -2.90
CA ASP A 79 -9.17 8.90 -1.58
C ASP A 79 -10.35 8.60 -0.65
N ALA A 80 -10.18 7.59 0.21
CA ALA A 80 -11.11 7.30 1.29
C ALA A 80 -11.17 8.49 2.27
N ASP A 81 -12.37 8.71 2.82
CA ASP A 81 -12.55 9.68 3.89
C ASP A 81 -11.81 9.22 5.16
N TYR A 82 -11.12 10.15 5.83
CA TYR A 82 -10.34 9.88 7.03
C TYR A 82 -11.13 9.15 8.12
N GLU A 83 -12.41 9.49 8.28
CA GLU A 83 -13.28 8.89 9.30
C GLU A 83 -13.46 7.38 9.11
N THR A 84 -13.26 6.88 7.88
CA THR A 84 -13.46 5.45 7.56
C THR A 84 -12.29 4.57 7.98
N TYR A 85 -11.12 5.13 8.26
CA TYR A 85 -9.90 4.35 8.56
C TYR A 85 -9.09 4.86 9.75
N LYS A 86 -9.51 5.94 10.41
CA LYS A 86 -8.80 6.53 11.57
C LYS A 86 -8.57 5.56 12.74
N GLU A 87 -9.39 4.51 12.86
CA GLU A 87 -9.25 3.48 13.91
C GLU A 87 -8.18 2.42 13.57
N LEU A 88 -7.63 2.46 12.34
CA LEU A 88 -6.65 1.51 11.78
C LEU A 88 -5.30 2.18 11.48
N LEU A 89 -4.99 3.30 12.15
CA LEU A 89 -3.70 4.01 12.04
C LEU A 89 -2.60 3.29 12.81
#